data_AF-A0A1G2BTT1-F1
#
_entry.id   AF-A0A1G2BTT1-F1
#
_cell.length_a   1.000
_cell.length_b   1.000
_cell.length_c   1.000
_cell.angle_alpha   90.00
_cell.angle_beta   90.00
_cell.angle_gamma   90.00
#
_symmetry.space_group_name_H-M   'P 1'
#
loop_
_entity.id
_entity.type
_entity.pdbx_description
1 polymer ?
#
loop_
_entity_poly.entity_id
_entity_poly.type
_entity_poly.pdbx_seq_one_letter_code
_entity_poly.pdbx_strand_id
1 'polypeptide(L)' 'MPQTKEYISVKELRPFIIQTVSEVLEDPDFGLELSDRAKMRLQQARDSSEKGIPFSEIKRKYC' A
#
# COMPACT_ATOMS: atom_id res chain seq x y z
N MET A 1 -3.84 16.03 10.48
CA MET A 1 -5.03 15.90 11.34
C MET A 1 -4.60 15.21 12.61
N PRO A 2 -4.70 15.83 13.79
CA PRO A 2 -4.36 15.15 15.04
C PRO A 2 -5.39 14.04 15.29
N GLN A 3 -4.92 12.82 15.54
CA GLN A 3 -5.78 11.70 15.89
C GLN A 3 -6.40 11.97 17.27
N THR A 4 -7.71 12.20 17.31
CA THR A 4 -8.50 12.27 18.53
C THR A 4 -8.48 10.90 19.21
N LYS A 5 -7.94 10.84 20.44
CA LYS A 5 -8.03 9.64 21.28
C LYS A 5 -9.47 9.50 21.76
N GLU A 6 -10.28 8.73 21.03
CA GLU A 6 -11.59 8.33 21.51
C GLU A 6 -11.43 7.28 22.62
N TYR A 7 -12.04 7.56 23.77
CA TYR A 7 -12.04 6.65 24.91
C TYR A 7 -13.15 5.61 24.71
N ILE A 8 -12.78 4.41 24.27
CA ILE A 8 -13.69 3.28 24.15
C ILE A 8 -13.94 2.69 25.54
N SER A 9 -15.20 2.52 25.92
CA SER A 9 -15.57 1.83 27.17
C SER A 9 -15.04 0.40 27.18
N VAL A 10 -14.59 -0.10 28.34
CA VAL A 10 -14.09 -1.48 28.49
C VAL A 10 -15.13 -2.52 28.03
N LYS A 11 -16.43 -2.21 28.18
CA LYS A 11 -17.52 -3.08 27.72
C LYS A 11 -17.67 -3.11 26.19
N GLU A 12 -17.26 -2.04 25.52
CA GLU A 12 -17.38 -1.87 24.07
C GLU A 12 -16.08 -2.25 23.34
N LEU A 13 -14.97 -2.40 24.06
CA LEU A 13 -13.68 -2.76 23.48
C LEU A 13 -13.70 -4.12 22.77
N ARG A 14 -14.34 -5.13 23.38
CA ARG A 14 -14.43 -6.47 22.79
C ARG A 14 -15.23 -6.49 21.48
N PRO A 15 -16.48 -5.96 21.43
CA PRO A 15 -17.22 -5.92 20.16
C PRO A 15 -16.53 -5.03 19.12
N PHE A 16 -15.88 -3.93 19.52
CA PHE A 16 -15.09 -3.10 18.61
C PHE A 16 -13.95 -3.89 17.95
N ILE A 17 -13.14 -4.61 18.74
CA ILE A 17 -12.04 -5.43 18.19
C ILE A 17 -12.58 -6.50 17.24
N ILE A 18 -13.66 -7.21 17.62
CA ILE A 18 -14.25 -8.26 16.79
C ILE A 18 -14.72 -7.67 15.45
N GLN A 19 -15.37 -6.51 15.48
CA GLN A 19 -15.86 -5.82 14.30
C GLN A 19 -14.69 -5.41 13.38
N THR A 20 -13.67 -4.74 13.92
CA THR A 20 -12.49 -4.34 13.13
C THR A 20 -11.78 -5.54 12.51
N VAL A 21 -11.62 -6.64 13.27
CA VAL A 21 -10.99 -7.85 12.74
C VAL A 21 -11.84 -8.48 11.63
N SER A 22 -13.16 -8.50 11.78
CA SER A 22 -14.05 -9.04 10.75
C SER A 22 -14.00 -8.21 9.48
N GLU A 23 -14.04 -6.88 9.58
CA GLU A 23 -13.91 -5.96 8.44
C GLU A 23 -12.61 -6.19 7.68
N VAL A 24 -11.49 -6.37 8.39
CA VAL A 24 -10.18 -6.65 7.79
C VAL A 24 -10.14 -8.01 7.10
N LEU A 25 -10.76 -9.03 7.68
CA LEU A 25 -10.75 -10.39 7.11
C LEU A 25 -11.74 -10.57 5.96
N GLU A 26 -12.82 -9.80 5.95
CA GLU A 26 -13.84 -9.82 4.90
C GLU A 26 -13.47 -8.95 3.70
N ASP A 27 -12.47 -8.07 3.83
CA ASP A 27 -11.93 -7.28 2.72
C ASP A 27 -11.01 -8.16 1.85
N PRO A 28 -11.44 -8.52 0.62
CA PRO A 28 -10.64 -9.37 -0.28
C PRO A 28 -9.38 -8.68 -0.80
N ASP A 29 -9.32 -7.35 -0.72
CA ASP A 29 -8.20 -6.53 -1.18
C ASP A 29 -7.28 -6.10 -0.02
N PHE A 30 -7.56 -6.58 1.20
CA PHE A 30 -6.74 -6.26 2.37
C PHE A 30 -5.27 -6.67 2.17
N GLY A 31 -4.37 -5.70 2.25
CA GLY A 31 -2.94 -5.91 2.02
C GLY A 31 -2.50 -5.94 0.56
N LEU A 32 -3.43 -5.85 -0.40
CA LEU A 32 -3.13 -5.65 -1.82
C LEU A 32 -3.01 -4.16 -2.19
N GLU A 33 -3.45 -3.27 -1.31
CA GLU A 33 -3.27 -1.84 -1.47
C GLU A 33 -1.79 -1.44 -1.46
N LEU A 34 -1.39 -0.67 -2.46
CA LEU A 34 -0.05 -0.11 -2.50
C LEU A 34 0.12 0.92 -1.36
N SER A 35 1.20 0.77 -0.59
CA SER A 35 1.64 1.81 0.34
C SER A 35 1.84 3.16 -0.38
N ASP A 36 1.66 4.27 0.33
CA ASP A 36 1.86 5.62 -0.23
C ASP A 36 3.25 5.78 -0.85
N ARG A 37 4.27 5.17 -0.23
CA ARG A 37 5.64 5.13 -0.77
C ARG A 37 5.71 4.38 -2.10
N ALA A 38 5.01 3.27 -2.24
CA ALA A 38 4.96 2.51 -3.50
C ALA A 38 4.19 3.28 -4.58
N LYS A 39 3.07 3.93 -4.24
CA LYS A 39 2.30 4.80 -5.12
C LYS A 39 3.16 5.96 -5.64
N MET A 40 3.89 6.65 -4.76
CA MET A 40 4.81 7.73 -5.15
C MET A 40 5.91 7.26 -6.12
N ARG A 41 6.53 6.10 -5.86
CA ARG A 41 7.58 5.55 -6.74
C ARG A 41 7.05 5.18 -8.12
N LEU A 42 5.86 4.58 -8.19
CA LEU A 42 5.20 4.25 -9.46
C LEU A 42 4.85 5.51 -10.25
N GLN A 43 4.37 6.55 -9.56
CA GLN A 43 4.06 7.82 -10.19
C GLN A 43 5.33 8.49 -10.71
N GLN A 44 6.41 8.53 -9.92
CA GLN A 44 7.71 9.00 -10.37
C GLN A 44 8.24 8.21 -11.57
N ALA A 45 8.10 6.89 -11.58
CA ALA A 45 8.52 6.04 -12.69
C ALA A 45 7.69 6.28 -13.97
N ARG A 46 6.39 6.55 -13.82
CA ARG A 46 5.49 6.90 -14.92
C ARG A 46 5.82 8.27 -15.50
N ASP A 47 6.10 9.24 -14.64
CA ASP A 47 6.35 10.63 -15.01
C ASP A 47 7.81 10.82 -15.48
N SER A 48 8.73 9.96 -15.03
CA SER A 48 10.06 9.84 -15.59
C SER A 48 9.95 9.21 -16.97
N SER A 49 9.87 10.06 -17.99
CA SER A 49 10.03 9.71 -19.40
C SER A 49 11.48 9.26 -19.73
N GLU A 50 12.16 8.56 -18.81
CA GLU A 50 13.40 7.88 -19.14
C GLU A 50 13.03 6.70 -20.03
N LYS A 51 13.32 6.84 -21.32
CA LYS A 51 13.21 5.75 -22.28
C LYS A 51 14.06 4.60 -21.76
N GLY A 52 13.41 3.51 -21.36
CA GLY A 52 14.12 2.28 -21.03
C GLY A 52 15.04 1.87 -22.19
N ILE A 53 16.22 1.39 -21.88
CA ILE A 53 17.15 0.86 -22.88
C ILE A 53 16.62 -0.47 -23.43
N PRO A 54 16.58 -0.66 -24.76
CA PRO A 54 16.15 -1.92 -25.35
C PRO A 54 16.99 -3.10 -24.85
N PHE A 55 16.35 -4.24 -24.62
CA PHE A 55 17.03 -5.45 -24.14
C PHE A 55 18.19 -5.90 -25.05
N SER A 56 18.05 -5.70 -26.37
CA SER A 56 19.10 -5.95 -27.35
C SER A 56 20.38 -5.14 -27.09
N GLU A 57 20.23 -3.91 -26.59
CA GLU A 57 21.34 -3.02 -26.27
C GLU A 57 22.08 -3.46 -25.00
N ILE A 58 21.34 -3.94 -24.00
CA ILE A 58 21.90 -4.53 -22.77
C ILE A 58 22.70 -5.78 -23.12
N LYS A 59 22.11 -6.68 -23.92
CA LYS A 59 22.76 -7.93 -24.33
C LYS A 59 24.08 -7.66 -25.05
N ARG A 60 24.13 -6.70 -25.98
CA ARG A 60 25.37 -6.32 -26.68
C ARG A 60 26.47 -5.79 -25.76
N LYS A 61 26.11 -5.15 -24.64
CA LYS A 61 27.08 -4.50 -23.74
C LYS A 61 27.69 -5.47 -22.72
N TYR A 62 26.97 -6.52 -22.34
CA TYR A 62 27.32 -7.38 -21.20
C TYR A 62 27.35 -8.89 -21.51
N CYS A 63 27.00 -9.32 -22.71
CA CYS A 63 27.12 -10.70 -23.18
C CYS A 63 28.00 -10.74 -24.43
#